data_AF-A0A963S7E8-F1
#
_entry.id   AF-A0A963S7E8-F1
#
_cell.length_a   1.000
_cell.length_b   1.000
_cell.length_c   1.000
_cell.angle_alpha   90.00
_cell.angle_beta   90.00
_cell.angle_gamma   90.00
#
_symmetry.space_group_name_H-M   'P 1'
#
loop_
_entity.id
_entity.type
_entity.pdbx_description
1 polymer ?
#
loop_
_entity_poly.entity_id
_entity_poly.type
_entity_poly.pdbx_seq_one_letter_code
_entity_poly.pdbx_strand_id
1 'polypeptide(L)'
;MSVAQLVKSFTLWEFLKAHALTLKYFFKPKATVNYPFEKNPLSPRFRGEHALRRYPNGEERCIACKLCEAVCPAQAITIEA
;
A
#
# COMPACT_ATOMS: atom_id res chain seq x y z
N MET A 1 4.52 31.37 38.72
CA MET A 1 4.88 30.07 38.10
C MET A 1 4.70 29.00 39.15
N SER A 2 3.88 27.98 38.91
CA SER A 2 3.64 26.94 39.91
C SER A 2 4.94 26.16 40.16
N VAL A 3 5.24 25.81 41.42
CA VAL A 3 6.43 25.02 41.80
C VAL A 3 6.51 23.73 40.99
N ALA A 4 5.37 23.13 40.65
CA ALA A 4 5.30 21.93 39.82
C ALA A 4 5.73 22.16 38.36
N GLN A 5 5.51 23.37 37.82
CA GLN A 5 5.95 23.72 36.45
C GLN A 5 7.47 23.91 36.40
N LEU A 6 8.05 24.50 37.44
CA LEU A 6 9.50 24.71 37.58
C LEU A 6 10.27 23.38 37.73
N VAL A 7 9.72 22.45 38.53
CA VAL A 7 10.29 21.09 38.68
C VAL A 7 10.20 20.32 37.37
N LYS A 8 9.07 20.38 36.65
CA LYS A 8 8.92 19.73 35.33
C LYS A 8 9.84 20.30 34.26
N SER A 9 10.06 21.61 34.25
CA SER A 9 10.98 22.24 33.30
C SER A 9 12.46 21.94 33.62
N PHE A 10 12.83 21.93 34.90
CA PHE A 10 14.20 21.63 35.33
C PHE A 10 14.58 20.15 35.11
N THR A 11 13.63 19.24 35.31
CA THR A 11 13.83 17.79 35.13
C THR A 11 13.54 17.28 33.71
N LEU A 12 13.17 18.18 32.78
CA LEU A 12 12.88 17.86 31.37
C LEU A 12 11.97 16.63 31.22
N TRP A 13 10.93 16.54 32.06
CA TRP A 13 10.10 15.34 32.21
C TRP A 13 9.47 14.86 30.88
N GLU A 14 9.07 15.79 30.02
CA GLU A 14 8.51 15.48 28.70
C GLU A 14 9.53 14.78 27.78
N PHE A 15 10.82 15.14 27.88
CA PHE A 15 11.89 14.48 27.11
C PHE A 15 12.12 13.06 27.59
N LEU A 16 12.15 12.83 28.91
CA LEU A 16 12.30 11.47 29.45
C LEU A 16 11.15 10.57 29.03
N LYS A 17 9.92 11.09 29.07
CA LYS A 17 8.73 10.38 28.60
C LYS A 17 8.80 10.05 27.10
N ALA A 18 9.28 10.99 26.28
CA ALA A 18 9.46 10.77 24.85
C ALA A 18 10.54 9.70 24.57
N HIS A 19 11.69 9.75 25.25
CA HIS A 19 12.75 8.76 25.09
C HIS A 19 12.33 7.36 25.58
N ALA A 20 11.51 7.28 26.63
CA ALA A 20 10.94 6.00 27.06
C ALA A 20 10.01 5.40 25.98
N LEU A 21 9.25 6.24 25.27
CA LEU A 21 8.40 5.79 24.17
C LEU A 21 9.23 5.32 22.97
N THR A 22 10.27 6.06 22.59
CA THR A 22 11.14 5.66 21.47
C THR A 22 11.87 4.35 21.77
N LEU A 23 12.38 4.19 22.99
CA LEU A 23 13.03 2.96 23.44
C LEU A 23 12.06 1.75 23.38
N LYS A 24 10.79 1.94 23.74
CA LYS A 24 9.76 0.90 23.62
C LYS A 24 9.56 0.44 22.17
N TYR A 25 9.49 1.35 21.21
CA TYR A 25 9.35 0.99 19.79
C TYR A 25 10.66 0.48 19.17
N PHE A 26 11.81 0.85 19.74
CA PHE A 26 13.11 0.32 19.33
C PHE A 26 13.16 -1.20 19.48
N PHE A 27 12.71 -1.71 20.63
CA PHE A 27 12.66 -3.16 20.93
C PHE A 27 11.42 -3.89 20.38
N LYS A 28 10.43 -3.18 19.84
CA LYS A 28 9.26 -3.81 19.20
C LYS A 28 9.66 -4.46 17.87
N PRO A 29 9.13 -5.66 17.52
CA PRO A 29 9.35 -6.26 16.21
C PRO A 29 8.96 -5.30 15.08
N LYS A 30 9.77 -5.27 14.02
CA LYS A 30 9.56 -4.41 12.86
C LYS A 30 8.51 -5.04 11.94
N ALA A 31 7.62 -4.22 11.39
CA ALA A 31 6.60 -4.64 10.43
C ALA A 31 7.12 -4.67 8.97
N THR A 32 8.44 -4.68 8.79
CA THR A 32 9.09 -4.68 7.48
C THR A 32 9.07 -6.08 6.88
N VAL A 33 8.70 -6.18 5.61
CA VAL A 33 8.73 -7.41 4.82
C VAL A 33 9.98 -7.41 3.95
N ASN A 34 10.64 -8.56 3.80
CA ASN A 34 11.87 -8.66 3.01
C ASN A 34 11.59 -8.80 1.50
N TYR A 35 11.23 -7.71 0.85
CA TYR A 35 11.09 -7.68 -0.61
C TYR A 35 12.48 -7.80 -1.28
N PRO A 36 12.67 -8.64 -2.31
CA PRO A 36 11.68 -9.32 -3.17
C PRO A 36 11.30 -10.75 -2.76
N PHE A 37 11.90 -11.29 -1.69
CA PHE A 37 11.73 -12.68 -1.27
C PHE A 37 10.35 -12.93 -0.62
N GLU A 38 9.84 -11.95 0.10
CA GLU A 38 8.53 -11.95 0.71
C GLU A 38 7.68 -10.82 0.11
N LYS A 39 6.42 -11.13 -0.24
CA LYS A 39 5.46 -10.18 -0.80
C LYS A 39 4.25 -10.07 0.11
N ASN A 40 3.65 -8.89 0.15
CA ASN A 40 2.40 -8.67 0.88
C ASN A 40 1.26 -9.51 0.27
N PRO A 41 0.30 -9.96 1.09
CA PRO A 41 -0.87 -10.68 0.59
C PRO A 41 -1.71 -9.76 -0.32
N LEU A 42 -1.93 -10.22 -1.55
CA LEU A 42 -2.78 -9.53 -2.53
C LEU A 42 -4.18 -10.12 -2.51
N SER A 43 -5.20 -9.28 -2.58
CA SER A 43 -6.57 -9.75 -2.72
C SER A 43 -6.83 -10.27 -4.14
N PRO A 44 -7.75 -11.22 -4.35
CA PRO A 44 -8.13 -11.67 -5.69
C PRO A 44 -8.72 -10.57 -6.60
N ARG A 45 -9.09 -9.42 -6.02
CA ARG A 45 -9.62 -8.25 -6.74
C ARG A 45 -8.55 -7.20 -7.05
N PHE A 46 -7.28 -7.51 -6.80
CA PHE A 46 -6.18 -6.62 -7.13
C PHE A 46 -6.16 -6.33 -8.64
N ARG A 47 -6.08 -5.05 -8.99
CA ARG A 47 -5.98 -4.58 -10.38
C ARG A 47 -4.50 -4.34 -10.70
N GLY A 48 -3.91 -5.25 -11.47
CA GLY A 48 -2.51 -5.19 -11.91
C GLY A 48 -2.40 -5.07 -13.42
N GLU A 49 -1.59 -5.94 -14.02
CA GLU A 49 -1.40 -6.00 -15.46
C GLU A 49 -2.66 -6.50 -16.19
N HIS A 50 -2.98 -5.86 -17.32
CA HIS A 50 -4.12 -6.23 -18.16
C HIS A 50 -3.71 -7.38 -19.09
N ALA A 51 -4.55 -8.41 -19.22
CA ALA A 51 -4.27 -9.56 -20.08
C ALA A 51 -5.52 -10.03 -20.84
N LEU A 52 -5.36 -10.34 -22.12
CA LEU A 52 -6.39 -10.96 -22.96
C LEU A 52 -6.52 -12.44 -22.60
N ARG A 53 -7.74 -12.86 -22.26
CA ARG A 53 -8.04 -14.26 -21.89
C ARG A 53 -8.49 -15.06 -23.11
N ARG A 54 -8.21 -16.36 -23.09
CA ARG A 54 -8.69 -17.35 -24.05
C ARG A 54 -9.80 -18.21 -23.45
N TYR A 55 -10.59 -18.83 -24.30
CA TYR A 55 -11.49 -19.91 -23.95
C TYR A 55 -10.70 -21.21 -23.69
N PRO A 56 -11.30 -22.24 -23.04
CA PRO A 56 -10.63 -23.52 -22.82
C PRO A 56 -10.23 -24.27 -24.12
N ASN A 57 -10.88 -23.95 -25.24
CA ASN A 57 -10.54 -24.47 -26.58
C ASN A 57 -9.32 -23.79 -27.22
N GLY A 58 -8.75 -22.75 -26.58
CA GLY A 58 -7.57 -22.01 -27.08
C GLY A 58 -7.89 -20.78 -27.94
N GLU A 59 -9.15 -20.57 -28.29
CA GLU A 59 -9.62 -19.38 -29.02
C GLU A 59 -9.62 -18.14 -28.11
N GLU A 60 -9.38 -16.96 -28.66
CA GLU A 60 -9.45 -15.72 -27.88
C GLU A 60 -10.89 -15.34 -27.51
N ARG A 61 -11.08 -14.67 -26.38
CA ARG A 61 -12.41 -14.20 -25.94
C ARG A 61 -12.80 -12.84 -26.53
N CYS A 62 -11.86 -12.14 -27.15
CA CYS A 62 -12.12 -10.85 -27.75
C CYS A 62 -12.86 -11.05 -29.07
N ILE A 63 -13.94 -10.30 -29.29
CA ILE A 63 -14.72 -10.31 -30.53
C ILE A 63 -14.75 -8.92 -31.20
N ALA A 64 -13.77 -8.06 -30.87
CA ALA A 64 -13.65 -6.70 -31.36
C ALA A 64 -14.92 -5.82 -31.17
N CYS A 65 -15.68 -6.02 -30.08
CA CYS A 65 -16.92 -5.28 -29.82
C CYS A 65 -16.75 -3.79 -29.44
N LYS A 66 -15.51 -3.34 -29.20
CA LYS A 66 -15.13 -1.96 -28.81
C LYS A 66 -15.77 -1.40 -27.53
N LEU A 67 -16.44 -2.23 -26.72
CA LEU A 67 -17.01 -1.81 -25.44
C LEU A 67 -15.95 -1.38 -24.41
N CYS A 68 -14.81 -2.08 -24.36
CA CYS A 68 -13.71 -1.74 -23.46
C CYS A 68 -12.98 -0.44 -23.86
N GLU A 69 -12.88 -0.16 -25.16
CA GLU A 69 -12.36 1.10 -25.70
C GLU A 69 -13.30 2.27 -25.34
N ALA A 70 -14.62 2.10 -25.55
CA ALA A 70 -15.61 3.12 -25.25
C ALA A 70 -15.71 3.46 -23.75
N VAL A 71 -15.57 2.47 -22.84
CA VAL A 71 -15.66 2.70 -21.39
C VAL A 71 -14.35 3.21 -20.77
N CYS A 72 -13.23 3.17 -21.51
CA CYS A 72 -11.93 3.55 -20.98
C CYS A 72 -11.87 5.06 -20.71
N PRO A 73 -11.78 5.51 -19.44
CA PRO A 73 -11.79 6.94 -19.12
C PRO A 73 -10.52 7.67 -19.60
N ALA A 74 -9.41 6.94 -19.75
CA ALA A 74 -8.13 7.47 -20.20
C ALA A 74 -7.89 7.28 -21.71
N GLN A 75 -8.85 6.69 -22.44
CA GLN A 75 -8.72 6.38 -23.87
C GLN A 75 -7.41 5.63 -24.22
N ALA A 76 -6.97 4.72 -23.35
CA ALA A 76 -5.70 4.01 -23.48
C ALA A 76 -5.77 2.78 -24.40
N ILE A 77 -6.97 2.37 -24.81
CA ILE A 77 -7.22 1.18 -25.62
C ILE A 77 -7.58 1.66 -27.02
N THR A 78 -6.97 1.07 -28.05
CA THR A 78 -7.31 1.29 -29.46
C THR A 78 -7.57 -0.06 -30.12
N ILE A 79 -8.70 -0.19 -30.85
CA ILE A 79 -9.09 -1.44 -31.51
C ILE A 79 -9.41 -1.18 -32.99
N GLU A 80 -8.64 -1.85 -33.85
CA GLU A 80 -8.86 -1.93 -35.29
C GLU A 80 -9.54 -3.28 -35.62
N ALA A 81 -10.49 -3.25 -36.55
CA ALA A 81 -11.32 -4.40 -36.93
C ALA A 81 -10.95 -4.90 -38.32
#